data_AF-A0A183GRR3-F1
#
_entry.id   AF-A0A183GRR3-F1
#
_cell.length_a   1.000
_cell.length_b   1.000
_cell.length_c   1.000
_cell.angle_alpha   90.00
_cell.angle_beta   90.00
_cell.angle_gamma   90.00
#
_symmetry.space_group_name_H-M   'P 1'
#
loop_
_entity.id
_entity.type
_entity.pdbx_description
1 polymer ?
#
loop_
_entity_poly.entity_id
_entity_poly.type
_entity_poly.pdbx_seq_one_letter_code
_entity_poly.pdbx_strand_id
1 'polypeptide(L)'
;MKIFERILDSRIREIVKLSHNQCGFVAGCGTIDAIHAARLLVEKHREKQKPVHTAFLDLEKAFDRAPSEVIWYALRQHNVPEELIEWAKSSSLSFSTTSLVVLSCSRQTSVTRIQN
;
A
#
# COMPACT_ATOMS: atom_id res chain seq x y z
N MET A 1 -20.45 -4.88 -9.82
CA MET A 1 -20.90 -6.29 -9.67
C MET A 1 -19.80 -7.01 -8.90
N LYS A 2 -20.05 -7.36 -7.63
CA LYS A 2 -18.98 -7.72 -6.67
C LYS A 2 -18.07 -8.88 -7.09
N ILE A 3 -18.55 -9.79 -7.93
CA ILE A 3 -17.75 -10.93 -8.42
C ILE A 3 -16.71 -10.48 -9.45
N PHE A 4 -17.09 -9.60 -10.37
CA PHE A 4 -16.18 -9.08 -11.40
C PHE A 4 -15.03 -8.27 -10.77
N GLU A 5 -15.36 -7.42 -9.80
CA GLU A 5 -14.39 -6.66 -9.01
C GLU A 5 -13.39 -7.58 -8.30
N ARG A 6 -13.85 -8.69 -7.70
CA ARG A 6 -12.97 -9.68 -7.06
C ARG A 6 -12.04 -10.37 -8.05
N ILE A 7 -12.52 -10.70 -9.24
CA ILE A 7 -11.70 -11.34 -10.29
C ILE A 7 -10.62 -10.37 -10.77
N LEU A 8 -10.99 -9.09 -11.00
CA LEU A 8 -10.05 -8.05 -11.38
C LEU A 8 -8.99 -7.82 -10.29
N ASP A 9 -9.41 -7.70 -9.02
CA ASP A 9 -8.50 -7.51 -7.89
C ASP A 9 -7.49 -8.67 -7.78
N SER A 10 -7.95 -9.92 -7.90
CA SER A 10 -7.06 -11.10 -7.91
C SER A 10 -6.01 -11.02 -9.03
N ARG A 11 -6.43 -10.71 -10.26
CA ARG A 11 -5.51 -10.60 -11.41
C ARG A 11 -4.48 -9.48 -11.24
N ILE A 12 -4.89 -8.33 -10.71
CA ILE A 12 -3.98 -7.22 -10.44
C ILE A 12 -2.97 -7.60 -9.34
N ARG A 13 -3.40 -8.31 -8.29
CA ARG A 13 -2.51 -8.77 -7.21
C ARG A 13 -1.46 -9.80 -7.67
N GLU A 14 -1.76 -10.59 -8.71
CA GLU A 14 -0.77 -11.49 -9.30
C GLU A 14 0.36 -10.73 -10.01
N ILE A 15 0.04 -9.57 -10.60
CA ILE A 15 1.01 -8.73 -11.33
C ILE A 15 1.78 -7.85 -10.34
N VAL A 16 1.06 -7.24 -9.40
CA VAL A 16 1.63 -6.21 -8.55
C VAL A 16 2.15 -6.79 -7.22
N LYS A 17 3.46 -6.75 -7.05
CA LYS A 17 4.11 -7.12 -5.80
C LYS A 17 4.07 -5.97 -4.80
N LEU A 18 3.39 -6.19 -3.68
CA LEU A 18 3.38 -5.27 -2.55
C LEU A 18 4.69 -5.36 -1.76
N SER A 19 5.08 -4.25 -1.10
CA SER A 19 6.25 -4.24 -0.22
C SER A 19 6.02 -5.13 1.00
N HIS A 20 7.10 -5.75 1.50
CA HIS A 20 7.08 -6.56 2.72
C HIS A 20 6.70 -5.77 3.98
N ASN A 21 6.85 -4.44 3.95
CA ASN A 21 6.44 -3.55 5.05
C ASN A 21 4.95 -3.18 5.01
N GLN A 22 4.24 -3.60 3.96
CA GLN A 22 2.80 -3.37 3.86
C GLN A 22 2.05 -4.45 4.60
N CYS A 23 1.26 -4.06 5.60
CA CYS A 23 0.38 -4.99 6.31
C CYS A 23 -1.11 -4.69 6.13
N GLY A 24 -1.48 -3.48 5.73
CA GLY A 24 -2.87 -3.20 5.34
C GLY A 24 -3.20 -3.85 3.99
N PHE A 25 -4.34 -4.53 3.91
CA PHE A 25 -4.90 -5.12 2.67
C PHE A 25 -4.04 -6.22 2.03
N VAL A 26 -3.17 -6.83 2.84
CA VAL A 26 -2.38 -8.02 2.49
C VAL A 26 -3.02 -9.23 3.17
N ALA A 27 -3.33 -10.26 2.40
CA ALA A 27 -3.85 -11.50 2.98
C ALA A 27 -2.80 -12.11 3.92
N GLY A 28 -3.19 -12.39 5.16
CA GLY A 28 -2.29 -12.97 6.16
C GLY A 28 -1.37 -11.98 6.89
N CYS A 29 -1.46 -10.66 6.65
CA CYS A 29 -0.90 -9.66 7.58
C CYS A 29 -2.04 -8.84 8.20
N GLY A 30 -2.09 -8.79 9.53
CA GLY A 30 -3.05 -8.00 10.29
C GLY A 30 -2.43 -6.81 11.01
N THR A 31 -3.28 -6.03 11.68
CA THR A 31 -2.85 -4.92 12.53
C THR A 31 -1.94 -5.38 13.67
N ILE A 32 -2.19 -6.57 14.21
CA ILE A 32 -1.38 -7.17 15.28
C ILE A 32 0.05 -7.38 14.80
N ASP A 33 0.23 -7.92 13.60
CA ASP A 33 1.56 -8.17 13.02
C ASP A 33 2.32 -6.85 12.78
N ALA A 34 1.63 -5.82 12.28
CA ALA A 34 2.20 -4.50 12.07
C ALA A 34 2.66 -3.85 13.39
N ILE A 35 1.83 -3.89 14.44
CA ILE A 35 2.18 -3.39 15.77
C ILE A 35 3.35 -4.18 16.34
N HIS A 36 3.34 -5.51 16.18
CA HIS A 36 4.40 -6.37 16.66
C HIS A 36 5.73 -6.07 15.98
N ALA A 37 5.74 -5.91 14.65
CA ALA A 37 6.93 -5.52 13.89
C ALA A 37 7.48 -4.16 14.31
N ALA A 38 6.60 -3.16 14.50
CA ALA A 38 7.00 -1.84 14.98
C ALA A 38 7.63 -1.91 16.38
N ARG A 39 7.05 -2.71 17.28
CA ARG A 39 7.56 -2.93 18.63
C ARG A 39 8.96 -3.58 18.61
N LEU A 40 9.13 -4.66 17.84
CA LEU A 40 10.42 -5.34 17.69
C LEU A 40 11.50 -4.39 17.15
N LEU A 41 11.13 -3.49 16.23
CA LEU A 41 12.05 -2.50 15.68
C LEU A 41 12.54 -1.54 16.76
N VAL A 42 11.64 -1.03 17.61
CA VAL A 42 11.99 -0.15 18.73
C VAL A 42 12.86 -0.87 19.75
N GLU A 43 12.49 -2.10 20.14
CA GLU A 43 13.24 -2.91 21.12
C GLU A 43 14.67 -3.19 20.66
N LYS A 44 14.85 -3.63 19.40
CA LYS A 44 16.18 -3.94 18.81
C LYS A 44 17.14 -2.74 18.77
N HIS A 45 16.61 -1.53 18.60
CA HIS A 45 17.45 -0.32 18.62
C HIS A 45 17.77 0.12 20.05
N ARG A 46 16.82 -0.05 20.98
CA ARG A 46 17.03 0.20 22.41
C ARG A 46 18.11 -0.71 23.00
N GLU A 47 18.12 -1.99 22.63
CA GLU A 47 19.19 -2.95 23.00
C GLU A 47 20.58 -2.49 22.56
N LYS A 48 20.66 -1.81 21.40
CA LYS A 48 21.92 -1.28 20.86
C LYS A 48 22.26 0.11 21.35
N GLN A 49 21.51 0.63 22.32
CA GLN A 49 21.58 2.02 22.80
C GLN A 49 21.59 3.07 21.68
N LYS A 50 20.86 2.78 20.59
CA LYS A 50 20.68 3.73 19.50
C LYS A 50 19.40 4.54 19.71
N PRO A 51 19.43 5.86 19.50
CA PRO A 51 18.20 6.65 19.53
C PRO A 51 17.24 6.17 18.43
N VAL A 52 15.94 6.14 18.76
CA VAL A 52 14.86 5.82 17.83
C VAL A 52 13.89 6.98 17.84
N HIS A 53 13.57 7.48 16.66
CA HIS A 53 12.50 8.45 16.45
C HIS A 53 11.46 7.81 15.55
N THR A 54 10.21 7.79 15.99
CA THR A 54 9.09 7.22 15.25
C THR A 54 8.10 8.32 14.91
N ALA A 55 7.70 8.40 13.64
CA ALA A 55 6.64 9.29 13.17
C ALA A 55 5.47 8.45 12.65
N PHE A 56 4.26 8.78 13.08
CA PHE A 56 3.04 8.18 12.57
C PHE A 56 2.43 9.14 11.54
N LEU A 57 2.30 8.68 10.30
CA LEU A 57 1.67 9.42 9.22
C LEU A 57 0.26 8.86 9.03
N ASP A 58 -0.74 9.69 9.27
CA ASP A 58 -2.14 9.38 8.96
C ASP A 58 -2.62 10.28 7.81
N LEU A 59 -3.19 9.66 6.78
CA LEU A 59 -3.68 10.37 5.60
C LEU A 59 -5.20 10.53 5.72
N GLU A 60 -5.64 11.70 6.17
CA GLU A 60 -7.06 12.02 6.30
C GLU A 60 -7.76 11.90 4.94
N LYS A 61 -8.77 11.03 4.84
CA LYS A 61 -9.59 10.80 3.64
C LYS A 61 -8.76 10.39 2.41
N ALA A 62 -7.77 9.52 2.60
CA ALA A 62 -6.91 9.02 1.53
C ALA A 62 -7.67 8.45 0.31
N PHE A 63 -8.86 7.89 0.53
CA PHE A 63 -9.70 7.35 -0.55
C PHE A 63 -10.54 8.39 -1.28
N ASP A 64 -11.01 9.42 -0.56
CA ASP A 64 -11.88 10.43 -1.14
C ASP A 64 -11.08 11.51 -1.91
N ARG A 65 -9.80 11.68 -1.54
CA ARG A 65 -8.94 12.76 -2.06
C ARG A 65 -7.90 12.29 -3.09
N ALA A 66 -7.74 10.99 -3.31
CA ALA A 66 -6.78 10.49 -4.29
C ALA A 66 -7.28 10.74 -5.72
N PRO A 67 -6.54 11.51 -6.57
CA PRO A 67 -6.90 11.68 -7.96
C PRO A 67 -6.86 10.32 -8.69
N SER A 68 -7.90 10.02 -9.46
CA SER A 68 -8.02 8.73 -10.15
C SER A 68 -6.89 8.53 -11.17
N GLU A 69 -6.40 9.61 -11.76
CA GLU A 69 -5.29 9.64 -12.72
C GLU A 69 -3.99 9.10 -12.11
N VAL A 70 -3.76 9.38 -10.83
CA VAL A 70 -2.57 8.91 -10.10
C VAL A 70 -2.62 7.39 -9.91
N ILE A 71 -3.82 6.84 -9.69
CA ILE A 71 -4.03 5.38 -9.56
C ILE A 71 -3.72 4.69 -10.89
N TRP A 72 -4.23 5.21 -12.01
CA TRP A 72 -3.97 4.65 -13.33
C TRP A 72 -2.50 4.76 -13.72
N TYR A 73 -1.87 5.89 -13.41
CA TYR A 73 -0.44 6.06 -13.59
C TYR A 73 0.37 5.02 -12.79
N ALA A 74 0.03 4.80 -11.53
CA ALA A 74 0.69 3.80 -10.69
C ALA A 74 0.54 2.38 -11.25
N LEU A 75 -0.65 1.98 -11.72
CA LEU A 75 -0.86 0.67 -12.36
C LEU A 75 0.07 0.45 -13.56
N ARG A 76 0.21 1.47 -14.41
CA ARG A 76 1.12 1.40 -15.57
C ARG A 76 2.58 1.27 -15.14
N GLN A 77 2.99 1.95 -14.07
CA GLN A 77 4.34 1.82 -13.50
C GLN A 77 4.63 0.40 -12.98
N HIS A 78 3.59 -0.33 -12.58
CA HIS A 78 3.68 -1.73 -12.16
C HIS A 78 3.47 -2.74 -13.30
N ASN A 79 3.48 -2.27 -14.56
CA ASN A 79 3.31 -3.10 -15.77
C ASN A 79 1.97 -3.85 -15.82
N VAL A 80 0.90 -3.27 -15.26
CA VAL A 80 -0.44 -3.81 -15.43
C VAL A 80 -0.91 -3.55 -16.87
N PRO A 81 -1.40 -4.57 -17.61
CA PRO A 81 -1.90 -4.41 -18.97
C PRO A 81 -3.01 -3.35 -19.07
N GLU A 82 -2.99 -2.55 -20.14
CA GLU A 82 -3.96 -1.46 -20.32
C GLU A 82 -5.40 -1.99 -20.41
N GLU A 83 -5.62 -3.20 -20.92
CA GLU A 83 -6.94 -3.86 -20.92
C GLU A 83 -7.54 -4.00 -19.51
N LEU A 84 -6.72 -4.38 -18.52
CA LEU A 84 -7.16 -4.49 -17.13
C LEU A 84 -7.44 -3.11 -16.52
N ILE A 85 -6.67 -2.09 -16.92
CA ILE A 85 -6.86 -0.70 -16.48
C ILE A 85 -8.18 -0.15 -17.05
N GLU A 86 -8.48 -0.39 -18.32
CA GLU A 86 -9.74 0.02 -18.95
C GLU A 86 -10.95 -0.72 -18.34
N TRP A 87 -10.81 -2.02 -18.05
CA TRP A 87 -11.85 -2.75 -17.32
C TRP A 87 -12.10 -2.15 -15.94
N ALA A 88 -11.05 -1.80 -15.20
CA ALA A 88 -11.15 -1.16 -13.89
C ALA A 88 -11.81 0.24 -13.95
N LYS A 89 -11.54 1.03 -15.01
CA LYS A 89 -12.20 2.32 -15.27
C LYS A 89 -13.69 2.15 -15.61
N SER A 90 -14.01 1.15 -16.43
CA SER A 90 -15.37 0.87 -16.89
C SER A 90 -16.28 0.33 -15.78
N SER A 91 -15.70 -0.33 -14.77
CA SER A 91 -16.38 -0.65 -13.52
C SER A 91 -16.52 0.60 -12.65
N SER A 92 -17.38 1.53 -13.08
CA SER A 92 -17.71 2.76 -12.36
C SER A 92 -18.43 2.43 -11.04
N LEU A 93 -17.69 2.06 -10.00
CA LEU A 93 -18.07 2.18 -8.59
C LEU A 93 -16.86 1.71 -7.77
N SER A 94 -16.24 2.64 -7.04
CA SER A 94 -15.26 2.39 -5.97
C SER A 94 -14.45 1.10 -6.16
N PHE A 95 -13.45 1.12 -7.04
CA PHE A 95 -12.46 0.04 -7.04
C PHE A 95 -11.78 0.11 -5.66
N SER A 96 -12.32 -0.62 -4.69
CA SER A 96 -11.87 -0.74 -3.31
C SER A 96 -10.60 -1.57 -3.26
N THR A 97 -9.67 -1.31 -4.17
CA THR A 97 -8.34 -1.86 -4.07
C THR A 97 -7.53 -0.81 -3.34
N THR A 98 -7.72 -0.75 -2.03
CA THR A 98 -6.85 0.00 -1.14
C THR A 98 -5.38 -0.38 -1.33
N SER A 99 -5.11 -1.58 -1.84
CA SER A 99 -3.78 -2.00 -2.26
C SER A 99 -3.16 -1.08 -3.33
N LEU A 100 -3.95 -0.34 -4.13
CA LEU A 100 -3.45 0.59 -5.16
C LEU A 100 -3.10 1.97 -4.63
N VAL A 101 -3.86 2.50 -3.67
CA VAL A 101 -3.48 3.73 -2.96
C VAL A 101 -2.14 3.52 -2.27
N VAL A 102 -1.95 2.33 -1.68
CA VAL A 102 -0.68 1.92 -1.08
C VAL A 102 0.46 1.87 -2.09
N LEU A 103 0.24 1.41 -3.32
CA LEU A 103 1.29 1.35 -4.36
C LEU A 103 1.79 2.73 -4.77
N SER A 104 0.90 3.74 -4.79
CA SER A 104 1.31 5.13 -5.00
C SER A 104 2.11 5.71 -3.83
N CYS A 105 1.77 5.33 -2.59
CA CYS A 105 2.39 5.86 -1.36
C CYS A 105 3.68 5.13 -0.96
N SER A 106 3.86 3.87 -1.36
CA SER A 106 5.00 3.03 -0.96
C SER A 106 6.34 3.38 -1.63
N ARG A 107 6.35 4.31 -2.59
CA ARG A 107 7.59 4.95 -3.08
C ARG A 107 8.04 6.17 -2.25
N GLN A 108 7.23 6.67 -1.31
CA GLN A 108 7.57 7.86 -0.50
C GLN A 108 8.02 7.55 0.92
N THR A 109 7.85 6.33 1.42
CA THR A 109 8.43 5.92 2.72
C THR A 109 9.86 5.42 2.55
N SER A 110 10.71 6.31 2.06
CA SER A 110 12.11 6.27 2.50
C SER A 110 12.09 6.71 3.95
N VAL A 111 12.18 5.76 4.89
CA VAL A 111 12.58 6.09 6.27
C VAL A 111 13.94 6.75 6.12
N THR A 112 13.93 8.08 6.07
CA THR A 112 15.15 8.84 5.98
C THR A 112 15.83 8.59 7.30
N ARG A 113 16.92 7.83 7.24
CA ARG A 113 17.94 7.80 8.27
C ARG A 113 18.31 9.28 8.49
N ILE A 114 17.75 9.89 9.52
CA ILE A 114 18.26 11.16 10.04
C ILE A 114 19.65 10.79 10.56
N GLN A 115 20.65 10.91 9.70
CA GLN A 115 22.03 10.96 10.12
C GLN A 115 22.20 12.37 10.69
N ASN A 116 22.42 12.40 12.01
CA ASN A 116 22.92 13.49 12.84
C ASN A 116 23.18 14.84 12.14
#